data_AF-A0A3D1TIR4-F1
#
_entry.id   AF-A0A3D1TIR4-F1
#
_cell.length_a   1.000
_cell.length_b   1.000
_cell.length_c   1.000
_cell.angle_alpha   90.00
_cell.angle_beta   90.00
_cell.angle_gamma   90.00
#
_symmetry.space_group_name_H-M   'P 1'
#
loop_
_entity.id
_entity.type
_entity.pdbx_description
1 polymer ?
#
loop_
_entity_poly.entity_id
_entity_poly.type
_entity_poly.pdbx_seq_one_letter_code
_entity_poly.pdbx_strand_id
1 'polypeptide(L)'
;MNEFCEVILGGMIVVPAAFLFLGASNATGGTFGLGFITVPSIMHFMPGGQLFGGLWFGLLWLGAVTSSLSMLQPAIAFLENGYGMSRKRSVAVLCTICLCGSLPIIWFSRNVLALDHADFWAGTFLIYLAATGQVIVFGWVIGAEKGFAETNRGGDFAVPRFFPFLIRYVTPTFLIVIFGAWLYQSAPDYLRRMSPLHSGLHAVRTQQVDTALGGLVEALGPKAAAELQPEMELLREDALPRFWMVLDQQDWEQRLKGRLGEIARTRSVDFDTALLWDGAFRDSVADDRVQAEEDAAIGLGVFLSIMGFLLLVMGLSVFAYGRKGSRNRDEARTTVVGFS
;
A
#
# COMPACT_ATOMS: atom_id res chain seq x y z
N MET A 1 -25.26 -1.63 5.43
CA MET A 1 -25.88 -2.62 4.52
C MET A 1 -25.34 -2.47 3.10
N ASN A 2 -25.30 -1.25 2.54
CA ASN A 2 -24.79 -1.01 1.17
C ASN A 2 -23.35 -1.50 0.95
N GLU A 3 -22.40 -1.13 1.81
CA GLU A 3 -20.98 -1.53 1.65
C GLU A 3 -20.78 -3.06 1.66
N PHE A 4 -21.50 -3.78 2.53
CA PHE A 4 -21.43 -5.23 2.60
C PHE A 4 -21.90 -5.88 1.29
N CYS A 5 -23.04 -5.43 0.76
CA CYS A 5 -23.55 -5.93 -0.51
C CYS A 5 -22.61 -5.57 -1.67
N GLU A 6 -22.05 -4.36 -1.67
CA GLU A 6 -21.13 -3.88 -2.69
C GLU A 6 -19.85 -4.74 -2.77
N VAL A 7 -19.22 -5.02 -1.62
CA VAL A 7 -18.01 -5.86 -1.55
C VAL A 7 -18.31 -7.28 -2.03
N ILE A 8 -19.44 -7.85 -1.62
CA ILE A 8 -19.82 -9.21 -2.01
C ILE A 8 -20.10 -9.28 -3.51
N LEU A 9 -20.92 -8.37 -4.04
CA LEU A 9 -21.25 -8.33 -5.47
C LEU A 9 -20.01 -8.05 -6.31
N GLY A 10 -19.18 -7.08 -5.92
CA GLY A 10 -17.91 -6.77 -6.60
C GLY A 10 -16.95 -7.95 -6.62
N GLY A 11 -16.75 -8.60 -5.46
CA GLY A 11 -15.91 -9.79 -5.35
C GLY A 11 -16.40 -10.97 -6.19
N MET A 12 -17.72 -11.22 -6.21
CA MET A 12 -18.32 -12.29 -7.01
C MET A 12 -18.26 -12.04 -8.52
N ILE A 13 -18.16 -10.79 -8.97
CA ILE A 13 -18.00 -10.46 -10.39
C ILE A 13 -16.54 -10.57 -10.81
N VAL A 14 -15.63 -9.95 -10.05
CA VAL A 14 -14.22 -9.78 -10.48
C VAL A 14 -13.40 -11.05 -10.29
N VAL A 15 -13.54 -11.76 -9.16
CA VAL A 15 -12.66 -12.91 -8.84
C VAL A 15 -12.91 -14.10 -9.79
N PRO A 16 -14.15 -14.52 -10.08
CA PRO A 16 -14.38 -15.62 -11.03
C PRO A 16 -13.97 -15.25 -12.46
N ALA A 17 -14.20 -14.00 -12.87
CA ALA A 17 -13.78 -13.53 -14.19
C ALA A 17 -12.24 -13.51 -14.31
N ALA A 18 -11.53 -13.03 -13.28
CA ALA A 18 -10.07 -13.09 -13.23
C ALA A 18 -9.55 -14.53 -13.39
N PHE A 19 -10.14 -15.47 -12.64
CA PHE A 19 -9.72 -16.87 -12.67
C PHE A 19 -9.99 -17.55 -14.03
N LEU A 20 -11.16 -17.29 -14.63
CA LEU A 20 -11.56 -17.89 -15.91
C LEU A 20 -10.71 -17.42 -17.10
N PHE A 21 -10.34 -16.14 -17.13
CA PHE A 21 -9.68 -15.53 -18.30
C PHE A 21 -8.15 -15.44 -18.16
N LEU A 22 -7.60 -15.40 -16.95
CA LEU A 22 -6.16 -15.20 -16.72
C LEU A 22 -5.50 -16.34 -15.92
N GLY A 23 -6.27 -17.33 -15.44
CA GLY A 23 -5.75 -18.43 -14.63
C GLY A 23 -5.43 -18.04 -13.17
N ALA A 24 -5.09 -19.05 -12.36
CA ALA A 24 -4.91 -18.89 -10.91
C ALA A 24 -3.79 -17.91 -10.52
N SER A 25 -2.72 -17.83 -11.32
CA SER A 25 -1.53 -17.01 -11.04
C SER A 25 -1.77 -15.50 -11.19
N ASN A 26 -2.73 -15.08 -12.01
CA ASN A 26 -3.03 -13.66 -12.25
C ASN A 26 -4.16 -13.11 -11.37
N ALA A 27 -4.91 -13.98 -10.68
CA ALA A 27 -6.00 -13.58 -9.78
C ALA A 27 -5.51 -13.10 -8.39
N THR A 28 -4.22 -13.22 -8.10
CA THR A 28 -3.62 -12.95 -6.77
C THR A 28 -2.88 -11.62 -6.67
N GLY A 29 -2.84 -10.80 -7.74
CA GLY A 29 -2.02 -9.59 -7.88
C GLY A 29 -2.42 -8.34 -7.06
N GLY A 30 -3.13 -8.50 -5.93
CA GLY A 30 -3.60 -7.39 -5.10
C GLY A 30 -4.67 -6.51 -5.78
N THR A 31 -5.25 -5.56 -5.03
CA THR A 31 -6.40 -4.77 -5.49
C THR A 31 -6.07 -3.88 -6.69
N PHE A 32 -4.84 -3.34 -6.76
CA PHE A 32 -4.38 -2.52 -7.88
C PHE A 32 -4.24 -3.35 -9.17
N GLY A 33 -3.56 -4.50 -9.11
CA GLY A 33 -3.41 -5.40 -10.25
C GLY A 33 -4.76 -5.89 -10.78
N LEU A 34 -5.69 -6.22 -9.88
CA LEU A 34 -7.04 -6.63 -10.27
C LEU A 34 -7.79 -5.53 -11.04
N GLY A 35 -7.72 -4.28 -10.57
CA GLY A 35 -8.44 -3.17 -11.19
C GLY A 35 -7.81 -2.65 -12.48
N PHE A 36 -6.48 -2.62 -12.58
CA PHE A 36 -5.76 -1.97 -13.67
C PHE A 36 -5.14 -2.92 -14.70
N ILE A 37 -4.95 -4.18 -14.35
CA ILE A 37 -4.39 -5.20 -15.25
C ILE A 37 -5.47 -6.22 -15.57
N THR A 38 -5.98 -6.90 -14.55
CA THR A 38 -6.87 -8.06 -14.74
C THR A 38 -8.16 -7.70 -15.44
N VAL A 39 -8.95 -6.76 -14.90
CA VAL A 39 -10.27 -6.42 -15.48
C VAL A 39 -10.15 -5.86 -16.91
N PRO A 40 -9.23 -4.92 -17.21
CA PRO A 40 -9.01 -4.47 -18.59
C PRO A 40 -8.57 -5.58 -19.54
N SER A 41 -7.71 -6.50 -19.11
CA SER A 41 -7.31 -7.65 -19.92
C SER A 41 -8.49 -8.55 -20.28
N ILE A 42 -9.45 -8.75 -19.37
CA ILE A 42 -10.68 -9.51 -19.66
C ILE A 42 -11.52 -8.78 -20.72
N MET A 43 -11.66 -7.46 -20.59
CA MET A 43 -12.43 -6.64 -21.53
C MET A 43 -11.85 -6.67 -22.96
N HIS A 44 -10.53 -6.86 -23.11
CA HIS A 44 -9.90 -7.03 -24.43
C HIS A 44 -10.45 -8.22 -25.22
N PHE A 45 -10.82 -9.31 -24.54
CA PHE A 45 -11.39 -10.50 -25.18
C PHE A 45 -12.88 -10.37 -25.51
N MET A 46 -13.55 -9.31 -25.05
CA MET A 46 -14.98 -9.10 -25.28
C MET A 46 -15.24 -8.28 -26.55
N PRO A 47 -16.29 -8.60 -27.33
CA PRO A 47 -16.74 -7.75 -28.42
C PRO A 47 -17.18 -6.39 -27.86
N GLY A 48 -16.59 -5.30 -28.36
CA GLY A 48 -16.82 -3.95 -27.82
C GLY A 48 -15.99 -3.61 -26.58
N GLY A 49 -14.91 -4.36 -26.30
CA GLY A 49 -14.04 -4.19 -25.13
C GLY A 49 -13.55 -2.76 -24.85
N GLN A 50 -13.32 -1.95 -25.90
CA GLN A 50 -12.90 -0.55 -25.74
C GLN A 50 -13.96 0.32 -25.04
N LEU A 51 -15.25 0.09 -25.32
CA LEU A 51 -16.34 0.83 -24.67
C LEU A 51 -16.43 0.45 -23.19
N PHE A 52 -16.41 -0.85 -22.89
CA PHE A 52 -16.48 -1.35 -21.52
C PHE A 52 -15.23 -0.97 -20.71
N GLY A 53 -14.05 -0.98 -21.32
CA GLY A 53 -12.82 -0.47 -20.72
C GLY A 53 -12.91 1.03 -20.41
N GLY A 54 -13.45 1.83 -21.33
CA GLY A 54 -13.70 3.25 -21.10
C GLY A 54 -14.66 3.50 -19.94
N LEU A 55 -15.76 2.73 -19.87
CA LEU A 55 -16.71 2.80 -18.75
C LEU A 55 -16.08 2.37 -17.42
N TRP A 56 -15.27 1.32 -17.43
CA TRP A 56 -14.56 0.84 -16.25
C TRP A 56 -13.62 1.91 -15.66
N PHE A 57 -12.76 2.49 -16.48
CA PHE A 57 -11.89 3.58 -16.03
C PHE A 57 -12.68 4.84 -15.65
N GLY A 58 -13.80 5.10 -16.31
CA GLY A 58 -14.74 6.16 -15.89
C GLY A 58 -15.32 5.92 -14.49
N LEU A 59 -15.67 4.68 -14.17
CA LEU A 59 -16.14 4.28 -12.83
C LEU A 59 -15.03 4.37 -11.78
N LEU A 60 -13.82 3.90 -12.09
CA LEU A 60 -12.66 4.04 -11.19
C LEU A 60 -12.34 5.52 -10.91
N TRP A 61 -12.41 6.37 -11.93
CA TRP A 61 -12.21 7.81 -11.79
C TRP A 61 -13.29 8.43 -10.90
N LEU A 62 -14.57 8.12 -11.14
CA LEU A 62 -15.68 8.63 -10.32
C LEU A 62 -15.58 8.16 -8.86
N GLY A 63 -15.20 6.89 -8.65
CA GLY A 63 -14.93 6.33 -7.33
C GLY A 63 -13.81 7.05 -6.60
N ALA A 64 -12.70 7.33 -7.28
CA ALA A 64 -11.59 8.09 -6.71
C ALA A 64 -11.98 9.54 -6.33
N VAL A 65 -12.77 10.21 -7.18
CA VAL A 65 -13.25 11.58 -6.92
C VAL A 65 -14.18 11.63 -5.70
N THR A 66 -15.16 10.72 -5.64
CA THR A 66 -16.12 10.69 -4.53
C THR A 66 -15.45 10.37 -3.19
N SER A 67 -14.52 9.43 -3.15
CA SER A 67 -13.72 9.12 -1.96
C SER A 67 -12.88 10.33 -1.51
N SER A 68 -12.20 10.99 -2.45
CA SER A 68 -11.38 12.18 -2.16
C SER A 68 -12.20 13.32 -1.57
N LEU A 69 -13.42 13.54 -2.09
CA LEU A 69 -14.33 14.57 -1.57
C LEU A 69 -14.78 14.25 -0.15
N SER A 70 -15.14 12.99 0.15
CA SER A 70 -15.54 12.56 1.50
C SER A 70 -14.42 12.71 2.52
N MET A 71 -13.17 12.47 2.11
CA MET A 71 -11.99 12.68 2.97
C MET A 71 -11.64 14.17 3.16
N LEU A 72 -11.89 15.01 2.16
CA LEU A 72 -11.56 16.44 2.23
C LEU A 72 -12.52 17.22 3.14
N GLN A 73 -13.79 16.84 3.18
CA GLN A 73 -14.82 17.49 4.02
C GLN A 73 -14.43 17.62 5.50
N PRO A 74 -14.05 16.54 6.23
CA PRO A 74 -13.64 16.66 7.63
C PRO A 74 -12.36 17.48 7.79
N ALA A 75 -11.43 17.45 6.83
CA ALA A 75 -10.23 18.28 6.85
C ALA A 75 -10.56 19.78 6.72
N ILE A 76 -11.49 20.13 5.82
CA ILE A 76 -11.99 21.51 5.68
C ILE A 76 -12.65 21.96 6.99
N ALA A 77 -13.54 21.14 7.56
CA ALA A 77 -14.22 21.45 8.82
C ALA A 77 -13.24 21.63 9.99
N PHE A 78 -12.15 20.86 10.02
CA PHE A 78 -11.09 21.03 11.00
C PHE A 78 -10.39 22.38 10.85
N LEU A 79 -10.07 22.82 9.63
CA LEU A 79 -9.44 24.13 9.41
C LEU A 79 -10.41 25.30 9.70
N GLU A 80 -11.68 25.17 9.35
CA GLU A 80 -12.70 26.18 9.64
C GLU A 80 -12.91 26.33 11.15
N ASN A 81 -13.15 25.23 11.87
CA ASN A 81 -13.47 25.28 13.31
C ASN A 81 -12.24 25.44 14.20
N GLY A 82 -11.12 24.80 13.81
CA GLY A 82 -9.86 24.84 14.53
C GLY A 82 -9.16 26.19 14.40
N TYR A 83 -9.03 26.68 13.17
CA TYR A 83 -8.25 27.88 12.84
C TYR A 83 -9.09 29.11 12.50
N GLY A 84 -10.42 29.00 12.44
CA GLY A 84 -11.30 30.12 12.07
C GLY A 84 -11.14 30.57 10.62
N MET A 85 -10.61 29.70 9.75
CA MET A 85 -10.40 30.02 8.34
C MET A 85 -11.73 30.03 7.57
N SER A 86 -11.83 30.86 6.53
CA SER A 86 -12.97 30.79 5.61
C SER A 86 -12.84 29.57 4.70
N ARG A 87 -13.97 28.95 4.31
CA ARG A 87 -14.02 27.75 3.46
C ARG A 87 -13.10 27.79 2.26
N LYS A 88 -13.11 28.93 1.53
CA LYS A 88 -12.26 29.12 0.34
C LYS A 88 -10.78 29.05 0.66
N ARG A 89 -10.35 29.61 1.81
CA ARG A 89 -8.96 29.54 2.26
C ARG A 89 -8.59 28.12 2.71
N SER A 90 -9.47 27.45 3.46
CA SER A 90 -9.26 26.06 3.89
C SER A 90 -9.06 25.12 2.69
N VAL A 91 -9.91 25.23 1.67
CA VAL A 91 -9.79 24.45 0.42
C VAL A 91 -8.49 24.78 -0.31
N ALA A 92 -8.15 26.07 -0.46
CA ALA A 92 -6.91 26.46 -1.15
C ALA A 92 -5.66 25.91 -0.46
N VAL A 93 -5.60 26.01 0.88
CA VAL A 93 -4.49 25.46 1.68
C VAL A 93 -4.40 23.94 1.53
N LEU A 94 -5.53 23.23 1.64
CA LEU A 94 -5.54 21.77 1.48
C LEU A 94 -5.14 21.35 0.05
N CYS A 95 -5.63 22.02 -0.99
CA CYS A 95 -5.21 21.76 -2.36
C CYS A 95 -3.71 21.97 -2.55
N THR A 96 -3.15 23.07 -2.03
CA THR A 96 -1.70 23.33 -2.11
C THR A 96 -0.91 22.23 -1.40
N ILE A 97 -1.34 21.82 -0.20
CA ILE A 97 -0.72 20.72 0.55
C ILE A 97 -0.76 19.42 -0.25
N CYS A 98 -1.94 19.04 -0.76
CA CYS A 98 -2.11 17.81 -1.53
C CYS A 98 -1.24 17.81 -2.79
N LEU A 99 -1.21 18.92 -3.54
CA LEU A 99 -0.39 19.06 -4.74
C LEU A 99 1.11 19.00 -4.42
N CYS A 100 1.55 19.74 -3.39
CA CYS A 100 2.94 19.70 -2.96
C CYS A 100 3.36 18.32 -2.43
N GLY A 101 2.45 17.58 -1.79
CA GLY A 101 2.71 16.21 -1.33
C GLY A 101 2.70 15.18 -2.45
N SER A 102 1.84 15.35 -3.47
CA SER A 102 1.74 14.41 -4.58
C SER A 102 2.84 14.59 -5.63
N LEU A 103 3.33 15.81 -5.84
CA LEU A 103 4.33 16.10 -6.88
C LEU A 103 5.64 15.30 -6.72
N PRO A 104 6.26 15.20 -5.52
CA PRO A 104 7.43 14.36 -5.30
C PRO A 104 7.13 12.87 -5.54
N ILE A 105 5.95 12.38 -5.12
CA ILE A 105 5.57 10.98 -5.31
C ILE A 105 5.47 10.66 -6.81
N ILE A 106 4.85 11.55 -7.59
CA ILE A 106 4.73 11.39 -9.04
C ILE A 106 6.12 11.43 -9.72
N TRP A 107 7.00 12.33 -9.27
CA TRP A 107 8.31 12.53 -9.88
C TRP A 107 9.32 11.40 -9.55
N PHE A 108 9.30 10.87 -8.33
CA PHE A 108 10.17 9.78 -7.87
C PHE A 108 9.58 8.37 -8.09
N SER A 109 8.38 8.24 -8.67
CA SER A 109 7.73 6.95 -8.91
C SER A 109 8.36 6.21 -10.10
N ARG A 110 9.58 5.69 -9.93
CA ARG A 110 10.09 4.58 -10.75
C ARG A 110 9.38 3.31 -10.26
N ASN A 111 8.68 2.59 -11.16
CA ASN A 111 7.97 1.34 -10.88
C ASN A 111 6.92 1.37 -9.73
N VAL A 112 6.16 2.46 -9.56
CA VAL A 112 5.11 2.64 -8.50
C VAL A 112 5.57 2.48 -7.04
N LEU A 113 6.86 2.25 -6.82
CA LEU A 113 7.40 1.94 -5.48
C LEU A 113 7.21 3.08 -4.49
N ALA A 114 7.44 4.32 -4.92
CA ALA A 114 7.23 5.50 -4.09
C ALA A 114 5.75 5.66 -3.66
N LEU A 115 4.82 5.28 -4.54
CA LEU A 115 3.39 5.31 -4.26
C LEU A 115 3.02 4.22 -3.24
N ASP A 116 3.54 3.01 -3.40
CA ASP A 116 3.30 1.89 -2.47
C ASP A 116 3.82 2.20 -1.05
N HIS A 117 4.99 2.82 -0.95
CA HIS A 117 5.52 3.26 0.35
C HIS A 117 4.66 4.38 0.96
N ALA A 118 4.22 5.35 0.16
CA ALA A 118 3.34 6.41 0.63
C ALA A 118 1.98 5.86 1.10
N ASP A 119 1.37 4.94 0.35
CA ASP A 119 0.10 4.28 0.70
C ASP A 119 0.22 3.45 1.98
N PHE A 120 1.33 2.71 2.13
CA PHE A 120 1.59 1.97 3.35
C PHE A 120 1.67 2.90 4.57
N TRP A 121 2.49 3.95 4.51
CA TRP A 121 2.67 4.85 5.65
C TRP A 121 1.43 5.68 5.94
N ALA A 122 0.92 6.39 4.93
CA ALA A 122 -0.18 7.33 5.07
C ALA A 122 -1.55 6.65 5.14
N GLY A 123 -1.80 5.66 4.28
CA GLY A 123 -3.10 5.02 4.11
C GLY A 123 -3.32 3.81 5.04
N THR A 124 -2.26 3.12 5.45
CA THR A 124 -2.38 1.92 6.30
C THR A 124 -1.92 2.17 7.72
N PHE A 125 -0.62 2.44 7.91
CA PHE A 125 0.01 2.45 9.22
C PHE A 125 -0.46 3.62 10.09
N LEU A 126 -0.45 4.84 9.56
CA LEU A 126 -0.84 6.03 10.32
C LEU A 126 -2.33 6.07 10.62
N ILE A 127 -3.19 5.67 9.67
CA ILE A 127 -4.63 5.55 9.91
C ILE A 127 -4.90 4.55 11.04
N TYR A 128 -4.21 3.41 11.02
CA TYR A 128 -4.33 2.40 12.08
C TYR A 128 -3.93 2.96 13.46
N LEU A 129 -2.78 3.64 13.57
CA LEU A 129 -2.33 4.24 14.82
C LEU A 129 -3.29 5.34 15.30
N ALA A 130 -3.74 6.21 14.39
CA ALA A 130 -4.70 7.27 14.70
C ALA A 130 -6.03 6.70 15.18
N ALA A 131 -6.57 5.70 14.49
CA ALA A 131 -7.81 5.02 14.88
C ALA A 131 -7.69 4.35 16.25
N THR A 132 -6.56 3.67 16.51
CA THR A 132 -6.29 3.04 17.81
C THR A 132 -6.24 4.08 18.93
N GLY A 133 -5.53 5.19 18.72
CA GLY A 133 -5.48 6.30 19.66
C GLY A 133 -6.86 6.93 19.90
N GLN A 134 -7.63 7.17 18.85
CA GLN A 134 -8.99 7.72 18.93
C GLN A 134 -9.93 6.80 19.73
N VAL A 135 -9.88 5.50 19.49
CA VAL A 135 -10.70 4.51 20.23
C VAL A 135 -10.32 4.50 21.71
N ILE A 136 -9.02 4.54 22.05
CA ILE A 136 -8.57 4.56 23.46
C ILE A 136 -9.01 5.86 24.14
N VAL A 137 -8.81 7.01 23.50
CA VAL A 137 -9.22 8.33 24.03
C VAL A 137 -10.73 8.37 24.24
N PHE A 138 -11.51 7.93 23.25
CA PHE A 138 -12.97 7.92 23.36
C PHE A 138 -13.46 6.92 24.42
N GLY A 139 -12.90 5.72 24.44
CA GLY A 139 -13.27 4.65 25.35
C GLY A 139 -12.97 4.97 26.82
N TRP A 140 -11.80 5.55 27.10
CA TRP A 140 -11.26 5.66 28.45
C TRP A 140 -11.10 7.10 28.96
N VAL A 141 -10.71 8.06 28.10
CA VAL A 141 -10.46 9.45 28.53
C VAL A 141 -11.76 10.25 28.59
N ILE A 142 -12.54 10.22 27.50
CA ILE A 142 -13.87 10.85 27.45
C ILE A 142 -14.88 9.98 28.21
N GLY A 143 -14.74 8.67 28.06
CA GLY A 143 -15.63 7.66 28.62
C GLY A 143 -16.77 7.35 27.66
N ALA A 144 -16.75 6.15 27.06
CA ALA A 144 -17.73 5.72 26.06
C ALA A 144 -19.18 5.89 26.57
N GLU A 145 -19.44 5.61 27.84
CA GLU A 145 -20.75 5.78 28.48
C GLU A 145 -21.26 7.21 28.41
N LYS A 146 -20.39 8.21 28.62
CA LYS A 146 -20.76 9.64 28.53
C LYS A 146 -20.98 10.05 27.08
N GLY A 147 -20.13 9.58 26.17
CA GLY A 147 -20.27 9.83 24.74
C GLY A 147 -21.61 9.33 24.19
N PHE A 148 -21.95 8.07 24.49
CA PHE A 148 -23.22 7.48 24.06
C PHE A 148 -24.44 8.07 24.79
N ALA A 149 -24.29 8.54 26.04
CA ALA A 149 -25.36 9.25 26.74
C ALA A 149 -25.70 10.59 26.06
N GLU A 150 -24.70 11.31 25.55
CA GLU A 150 -24.92 12.54 24.79
C GLU A 150 -25.55 12.27 23.41
N THR A 151 -25.10 11.21 22.73
CA THR A 151 -25.71 10.77 21.47
C THR A 151 -27.19 10.40 21.64
N ASN A 152 -27.53 9.68 22.71
CA ASN A 152 -28.91 9.31 23.03
C ASN A 152 -29.78 10.49 23.46
N ARG A 153 -29.18 11.63 23.82
CA ARG A 153 -29.90 12.86 24.19
C ARG A 153 -30.45 13.63 22.99
N GLY A 154 -29.83 13.48 21.82
CA GLY A 154 -30.19 14.17 20.59
C GLY A 154 -30.48 13.26 19.39
N GLY A 155 -30.47 11.93 19.58
CA GLY A 155 -30.67 10.95 18.51
C GLY A 155 -32.09 10.37 18.48
N ASP A 156 -32.64 10.20 17.28
CA ASP A 156 -33.93 9.52 17.05
C ASP A 156 -33.88 8.01 17.41
N PHE A 157 -32.67 7.44 17.49
CA PHE A 157 -32.45 6.03 17.84
C PHE A 157 -31.57 5.90 19.08
N ALA A 158 -32.07 5.18 20.09
CA ALA A 158 -31.30 4.87 21.30
C ALA A 158 -30.26 3.79 21.00
N VAL A 159 -28.99 4.11 21.20
CA VAL A 159 -27.90 3.15 21.07
C VAL A 159 -27.99 2.11 22.20
N PRO A 160 -27.96 0.81 21.87
CA PRO A 160 -28.02 -0.25 22.87
C PRO A 160 -26.89 -0.19 23.90
N ARG A 161 -27.19 -0.58 25.14
CA ARG A 161 -26.29 -0.45 26.31
C ARG A 161 -24.99 -1.26 26.23
N PHE A 162 -24.87 -2.22 25.29
CA PHE A 162 -23.66 -3.01 25.12
C PHE A 162 -22.61 -2.34 24.20
N PHE A 163 -22.98 -1.32 23.40
CA PHE A 163 -22.04 -0.63 22.52
C PHE A 163 -20.90 0.09 23.25
N PRO A 164 -21.13 0.80 24.37
CA PRO A 164 -20.04 1.37 25.17
C PRO A 164 -19.02 0.32 25.62
N PHE A 165 -19.47 -0.88 25.97
CA PHE A 165 -18.60 -2.00 26.35
C PHE A 165 -17.77 -2.50 25.15
N LEU A 166 -18.38 -2.64 23.97
CA LEU A 166 -17.67 -3.00 22.74
C LEU A 166 -16.55 -2.01 22.44
N ILE A 167 -16.85 -0.72 22.41
CA ILE A 167 -15.88 0.33 22.05
C ILE A 167 -14.77 0.46 23.09
N ARG A 168 -15.08 0.27 24.38
CA ARG A 168 -14.10 0.41 25.46
C ARG A 168 -13.16 -0.78 25.59
N TYR A 169 -13.62 -2.00 25.27
CA TYR A 169 -12.86 -3.23 25.50
C TYR A 169 -12.64 -4.04 24.22
N VAL A 170 -13.71 -4.38 23.49
CA VAL A 170 -13.60 -5.28 22.33
C VAL A 170 -12.81 -4.66 21.18
N THR A 171 -13.15 -3.43 20.79
CA THR A 171 -12.50 -2.71 19.68
C THR A 171 -11.00 -2.50 19.92
N PRO A 172 -10.53 -1.95 21.06
CA PRO A 172 -9.10 -1.75 21.28
C PRO A 172 -8.35 -3.08 21.41
N THR A 173 -8.94 -4.11 22.03
CA THR A 173 -8.31 -5.43 22.09
C THR A 173 -8.15 -6.03 20.70
N PHE A 174 -9.18 -5.96 19.85
CA PHE A 174 -9.10 -6.49 18.49
C PHE A 174 -8.04 -5.76 17.65
N LEU A 175 -7.98 -4.42 17.77
CA LEU A 175 -6.92 -3.63 17.15
C LEU A 175 -5.54 -4.13 17.63
N ILE A 176 -5.28 -4.13 18.93
CA ILE A 176 -3.97 -4.53 19.49
C ILE A 176 -3.57 -5.94 19.06
N VAL A 177 -4.51 -6.89 19.03
CA VAL A 177 -4.24 -8.27 18.59
C VAL A 177 -3.86 -8.31 17.12
N ILE A 178 -4.58 -7.62 16.24
CA ILE A 178 -4.24 -7.55 14.80
C ILE A 178 -2.87 -6.92 14.60
N PHE A 179 -2.56 -5.85 15.32
CA PHE A 179 -1.25 -5.20 15.22
C PHE A 179 -0.14 -6.09 15.77
N GLY A 180 -0.37 -6.80 16.87
CA GLY A 180 0.56 -7.80 17.40
C GLY A 180 0.80 -8.94 16.42
N ALA A 181 -0.25 -9.43 15.77
CA ALA A 181 -0.15 -10.45 14.72
C ALA A 181 0.63 -9.94 13.49
N TRP A 182 0.36 -8.71 13.05
CA TRP A 182 1.09 -8.06 11.97
C TRP A 182 2.57 -7.82 12.33
N LEU A 183 2.85 -7.39 13.57
CA LEU A 183 4.22 -7.25 14.08
C LEU A 183 4.97 -8.59 14.10
N TYR A 184 4.27 -9.69 14.35
CA TYR A 184 4.88 -11.01 14.34
C TYR A 184 5.12 -11.54 12.92
N GLN A 185 4.13 -11.37 12.03
CA GLN A 185 4.15 -11.98 10.70
C GLN A 185 4.84 -11.12 9.64
N SER A 186 4.64 -9.80 9.65
CA SER A 186 4.98 -8.92 8.54
C SER A 186 6.07 -7.92 8.89
N ALA A 187 6.18 -7.46 10.14
CA ALA A 187 7.22 -6.51 10.52
C ALA A 187 8.66 -7.04 10.33
N PRO A 188 8.98 -8.33 10.57
CA PRO A 188 10.32 -8.84 10.30
C PRO A 188 10.68 -8.72 8.81
N ASP A 189 9.73 -8.99 7.92
CA ASP A 189 9.95 -8.91 6.47
C ASP A 189 10.06 -7.47 5.98
N TYR A 190 9.26 -6.55 6.54
CA TYR A 190 9.37 -5.12 6.24
C TYR A 190 10.68 -4.51 6.73
N LEU A 191 11.11 -4.82 7.95
CA LEU A 191 12.40 -4.35 8.49
C LEU A 191 13.58 -4.93 7.69
N ARG A 192 13.45 -6.16 7.18
CA ARG A 192 14.45 -6.77 6.28
C ARG A 192 14.45 -6.13 4.89
N ARG A 193 13.29 -5.77 4.32
CA ARG A 193 13.21 -5.02 3.04
C ARG A 193 13.76 -3.60 3.14
N MET A 194 13.68 -2.96 4.31
CA MET A 194 14.33 -1.68 4.59
C MET A 194 15.84 -1.81 4.81
N SER A 195 16.38 -3.04 4.97
CA SER A 195 17.83 -3.26 4.99
C SER A 195 18.33 -3.34 3.54
N PRO A 196 19.20 -2.41 3.08
CA PRO A 196 19.61 -2.29 1.67
C PRO A 196 20.23 -3.57 1.07
N LEU A 197 20.75 -4.45 1.93
CA LEU A 197 21.41 -5.69 1.53
C LEU A 197 20.46 -6.84 1.16
N HIS A 198 19.21 -6.84 1.64
CA HIS A 198 18.30 -7.98 1.46
C HIS A 198 17.27 -7.77 0.34
N SER A 199 16.76 -6.55 0.17
CA SER A 199 15.91 -6.18 -0.96
C SER A 199 16.64 -6.35 -2.30
N GLY A 200 17.90 -5.93 -2.35
CA GLY A 200 18.77 -6.17 -3.51
C GLY A 200 18.94 -7.65 -3.82
N LEU A 201 19.16 -8.52 -2.82
CA LEU A 201 19.39 -9.95 -3.06
C LEU A 201 18.20 -10.69 -3.68
N HIS A 202 16.96 -10.28 -3.37
CA HIS A 202 15.75 -10.87 -3.95
C HIS A 202 15.47 -10.35 -5.36
N ALA A 203 15.65 -9.06 -5.61
CA ALA A 203 15.52 -8.44 -6.93
C ALA A 203 16.56 -9.01 -7.92
N VAL A 204 17.82 -9.12 -7.47
CA VAL A 204 18.92 -9.77 -8.18
C VAL A 204 18.52 -11.20 -8.56
N ARG A 205 17.99 -11.97 -7.62
CA ARG A 205 17.62 -13.38 -7.86
C ARG A 205 16.50 -13.51 -8.89
N THR A 206 15.45 -12.71 -8.80
CA THR A 206 14.37 -12.69 -9.80
C THR A 206 14.90 -12.35 -11.19
N GLN A 207 15.75 -11.32 -11.30
CA GLN A 207 16.31 -10.88 -12.57
C GLN A 207 17.30 -11.91 -13.15
N GLN A 208 18.10 -12.57 -12.31
CA GLN A 208 19.02 -13.64 -12.72
C GLN A 208 18.27 -14.85 -13.28
N VAL A 209 17.18 -15.28 -12.62
CA VAL A 209 16.34 -16.37 -13.08
C VAL A 209 15.68 -16.01 -14.42
N ASP A 210 15.11 -14.80 -14.53
CA ASP A 210 14.43 -14.36 -15.74
C ASP A 210 15.39 -14.17 -16.92
N THR A 211 16.61 -13.69 -16.67
CA THR A 211 17.66 -13.54 -17.71
C THR A 211 18.18 -14.89 -18.18
N ALA A 212 18.39 -15.84 -17.26
CA ALA A 212 18.83 -17.20 -17.60
C ALA A 212 17.76 -17.95 -18.41
N LEU A 213 16.48 -17.82 -18.04
CA LEU A 213 15.36 -18.38 -18.79
C LEU A 213 15.19 -17.70 -20.15
N GLY A 214 15.37 -16.37 -20.23
CA GLY A 214 15.35 -15.62 -21.48
C GLY A 214 16.42 -16.07 -22.48
N GLY A 215 17.66 -16.25 -22.02
CA GLY A 215 18.75 -16.78 -22.85
C GLY A 215 18.50 -18.21 -23.32
N LEU A 216 17.86 -19.04 -22.49
CA LEU A 216 17.42 -20.38 -22.88
C LEU A 216 16.36 -20.33 -23.98
N VAL A 217 15.36 -19.45 -23.85
CA VAL A 217 14.30 -19.24 -24.86
C VAL A 217 14.88 -18.78 -26.19
N GLU A 218 15.85 -17.88 -26.16
CA GLU A 218 16.52 -17.37 -27.36
C GLU A 218 17.33 -18.47 -28.07
N ALA A 219 18.03 -19.32 -27.31
CA ALA A 219 18.80 -20.44 -27.85
C ALA A 219 17.93 -21.59 -28.40
N LEU A 220 16.75 -21.83 -27.82
CA LEU A 220 15.83 -22.88 -28.24
C LEU A 220 14.92 -22.48 -29.41
N GLY A 221 14.73 -21.18 -29.62
CA GLY A 221 13.80 -20.63 -30.61
C GLY A 221 12.33 -20.69 -30.18
N PRO A 222 11.45 -19.89 -30.82
CA PRO A 222 10.11 -19.57 -30.30
C PRO A 222 9.14 -20.76 -30.23
N LYS A 223 9.32 -21.78 -31.07
CA LYS A 223 8.46 -22.98 -31.07
C LYS A 223 8.78 -23.94 -29.93
N ALA A 224 10.05 -24.17 -29.64
CA ALA A 224 10.47 -25.04 -28.54
C ALA A 224 10.28 -24.37 -27.17
N ALA A 225 10.44 -23.05 -27.10
CA ALA A 225 10.16 -22.25 -25.91
C ALA A 225 8.68 -22.33 -25.47
N ALA A 226 7.74 -22.34 -26.43
CA ALA A 226 6.31 -22.46 -26.14
C ALA A 226 5.93 -23.84 -25.57
N GLU A 227 6.62 -24.91 -25.97
CA GLU A 227 6.42 -26.26 -25.42
C GLU A 227 7.01 -26.40 -23.99
N LEU A 228 8.07 -25.66 -23.68
CA LEU A 228 8.77 -25.67 -22.39
C LEU A 228 8.24 -24.66 -21.37
N GLN A 229 7.32 -23.78 -21.78
CA GLN A 229 6.73 -22.76 -20.93
C GLN A 229 6.24 -23.26 -19.55
N PRO A 230 5.51 -24.40 -19.44
CA PRO A 230 5.11 -24.91 -18.13
C PRO A 230 6.28 -25.44 -17.27
N GLU A 231 7.32 -26.01 -17.88
CA GLU A 231 8.53 -26.44 -17.15
C GLU A 231 9.39 -25.26 -16.71
N MET A 232 9.47 -24.20 -17.51
CA MET A 232 10.17 -22.97 -17.15
C MET A 232 9.47 -22.22 -16.02
N GLU A 233 8.13 -22.21 -15.99
CA GLU A 233 7.38 -21.59 -14.90
C GLU A 233 7.59 -22.36 -13.58
N LEU A 234 7.61 -23.70 -13.63
CA LEU A 234 7.95 -24.55 -12.48
C LEU A 234 9.40 -24.32 -12.01
N LEU A 235 10.34 -24.17 -12.93
CA LEU A 235 11.73 -23.83 -12.61
C LEU A 235 11.85 -22.44 -11.97
N ARG A 236 11.08 -21.48 -12.46
CA ARG A 236 11.00 -20.13 -11.92
C ARG A 236 10.47 -20.18 -10.50
N GLU A 237 9.36 -20.88 -10.24
CA GLU A 237 8.80 -21.01 -8.90
C GLU A 237 9.71 -21.76 -7.91
N ASP A 238 10.45 -22.78 -8.36
CA ASP A 238 11.42 -23.50 -7.52
C ASP A 238 12.69 -22.69 -7.23
N ALA A 239 13.10 -21.81 -8.14
CA ALA A 239 14.27 -20.94 -7.98
C ALA A 239 13.96 -19.66 -7.18
N LEU A 240 12.72 -19.19 -7.24
CA LEU A 240 12.25 -18.05 -6.46
C LEU A 240 12.04 -18.45 -4.99
N PRO A 241 12.46 -17.63 -4.02
CA PRO A 241 12.39 -18.01 -2.62
C PRO A 241 10.93 -18.05 -2.17
N ARG A 242 10.50 -19.19 -1.61
CA ARG A 242 9.31 -19.22 -0.76
C ARG A 242 9.58 -18.39 0.49
N PHE A 243 8.59 -17.65 0.95
CA PHE A 243 8.71 -16.63 2.01
C PHE A 243 9.36 -17.13 3.33
N TRP A 244 9.42 -18.45 3.57
CA TRP A 244 10.05 -19.06 4.76
C TRP A 244 11.44 -19.68 4.53
N MET A 245 11.98 -19.68 3.31
CA MET A 245 13.25 -20.37 2.99
C MET A 245 14.41 -19.38 2.87
N VAL A 246 15.17 -19.22 3.95
CA VAL A 246 16.52 -18.64 3.91
C VAL A 246 17.47 -19.73 3.42
N LEU A 247 17.41 -20.05 2.12
CA LEU A 247 18.42 -20.92 1.53
C LEU A 247 19.64 -20.10 1.13
N ASP A 248 20.80 -20.65 1.49
CA ASP A 248 22.13 -20.20 1.12
C ASP A 248 22.21 -19.92 -0.38
N GLN A 249 22.85 -18.81 -0.76
CA GLN A 249 22.91 -18.33 -2.14
C GLN A 249 23.54 -19.37 -3.06
N GLN A 250 24.47 -20.20 -2.57
CA GLN A 250 25.14 -21.20 -3.39
C GLN A 250 24.29 -22.43 -3.71
N ASP A 251 23.31 -22.80 -2.86
CA ASP A 251 22.54 -24.04 -3.01
C ASP A 251 21.52 -23.96 -4.17
N TRP A 252 20.80 -22.83 -4.28
CA TRP A 252 19.81 -22.66 -5.36
C TRP A 252 20.47 -22.43 -6.72
N GLU A 253 21.60 -21.71 -6.77
CA GLU A 253 22.36 -21.48 -8.00
C GLU A 253 22.85 -22.79 -8.61
N GLN A 254 23.36 -23.71 -7.79
CA GLN A 254 23.80 -25.03 -8.26
C GLN A 254 22.64 -25.87 -8.79
N ARG A 255 21.48 -25.82 -8.14
CA ARG A 255 20.28 -26.53 -8.59
C ARG A 255 19.77 -25.99 -9.93
N LEU A 256 19.74 -24.68 -10.10
CA LEU A 256 19.29 -24.06 -11.35
C LEU A 256 20.28 -24.33 -12.50
N LYS A 257 21.59 -24.18 -12.25
CA LYS A 257 22.65 -24.56 -13.21
C LYS A 257 22.54 -26.03 -13.62
N GLY A 258 22.30 -26.92 -12.68
CA GLY A 258 22.11 -28.35 -12.93
C GLY A 258 20.92 -28.65 -13.84
N ARG A 259 19.76 -28.07 -13.53
CA ARG A 259 18.52 -28.25 -14.31
C ARG A 259 18.62 -27.66 -15.71
N LEU A 260 19.17 -26.44 -15.85
CA LEU A 260 19.38 -25.80 -17.17
C LEU A 260 20.36 -26.62 -18.02
N GLY A 261 21.44 -27.13 -17.42
CA GLY A 261 22.40 -28.00 -18.11
C GLY A 261 21.82 -29.38 -18.49
N GLU A 262 20.81 -29.88 -17.77
CA GLU A 262 20.08 -31.10 -18.14
C GLU A 262 19.16 -30.87 -19.34
N ILE A 263 18.43 -29.75 -19.36
CA ILE A 263 17.56 -29.35 -20.49
C ILE A 263 18.39 -29.13 -21.76
N ALA A 264 19.51 -28.41 -21.64
CA ALA A 264 20.42 -28.16 -22.76
C ALA A 264 21.00 -29.46 -23.35
N ARG A 265 21.45 -30.39 -22.50
CA ARG A 265 21.98 -31.71 -22.93
C ARG A 265 20.92 -32.58 -23.59
N THR A 266 19.68 -32.58 -23.07
CA THR A 266 18.58 -33.39 -23.61
C THR A 266 18.16 -32.94 -25.01
N ARG A 267 18.37 -31.67 -25.36
CA ARG A 267 17.97 -31.08 -26.65
C ARG A 267 19.14 -30.82 -27.60
N SER A 268 20.34 -31.31 -27.30
CA SER A 268 21.55 -31.17 -28.15
C SER A 268 21.86 -29.72 -28.54
N VAL A 269 21.59 -28.77 -27.63
CA VAL A 269 21.94 -27.36 -27.82
C VAL A 269 23.32 -27.12 -27.22
N ASP A 270 24.24 -26.58 -28.02
CA ASP A 270 25.56 -26.17 -27.54
C ASP A 270 25.39 -24.89 -26.71
N PHE A 271 25.17 -25.08 -25.42
CA PHE A 271 24.73 -24.04 -24.49
C PHE A 271 25.78 -23.85 -23.41
N ASP A 272 26.64 -22.84 -23.56
CA ASP A 272 27.63 -22.51 -22.54
C ASP A 272 26.95 -21.78 -21.38
N THR A 273 26.47 -22.57 -20.42
CA THR A 273 25.86 -22.04 -19.19
C THR A 273 26.78 -21.04 -18.49
N ALA A 274 28.10 -21.23 -18.49
CA ALA A 274 29.02 -20.36 -17.78
C ALA A 274 29.02 -18.93 -18.33
N LEU A 275 28.89 -18.76 -19.65
CA LEU A 275 28.93 -17.44 -20.32
C LEU A 275 27.69 -16.59 -20.03
N LEU A 276 26.51 -17.21 -19.95
CA LEU A 276 25.26 -16.57 -19.53
C LEU A 276 25.28 -16.17 -18.06
N TRP A 277 25.79 -17.06 -17.20
CA TRP A 277 25.89 -16.81 -15.77
C TRP A 277 26.90 -15.71 -15.45
N ASP A 278 28.06 -15.66 -16.13
CA ASP A 278 29.12 -14.68 -15.85
C ASP A 278 28.75 -13.26 -16.34
N GLY A 279 28.03 -13.15 -17.47
CA GLY A 279 27.49 -11.87 -17.97
C GLY A 279 26.30 -11.36 -17.16
N ALA A 280 25.32 -12.22 -16.85
CA ALA A 280 24.12 -11.83 -16.11
C ALA A 280 24.43 -11.48 -14.63
N PHE A 281 25.43 -12.11 -14.00
CA PHE A 281 25.82 -11.83 -12.61
C PHE A 281 26.60 -10.52 -12.45
N ARG A 282 27.51 -10.22 -13.39
CA ARG A 282 28.35 -9.01 -13.28
C ARG A 282 27.55 -7.72 -13.40
N ASP A 283 26.54 -7.72 -14.26
CA ASP A 283 25.72 -6.52 -14.50
C ASP A 283 24.57 -6.40 -13.47
N SER A 284 23.96 -7.50 -13.01
CA SER A 284 22.86 -7.46 -12.00
C SER A 284 23.31 -7.05 -10.61
N VAL A 285 24.44 -7.57 -10.11
CA VAL A 285 24.89 -7.33 -8.72
C VAL A 285 25.33 -5.87 -8.48
N ALA A 286 25.80 -5.18 -9.53
CA ALA A 286 26.22 -3.78 -9.46
C ALA A 286 25.03 -2.82 -9.60
N ASP A 287 24.08 -3.10 -10.50
CA ASP A 287 22.90 -2.26 -10.76
C ASP A 287 21.89 -2.36 -9.59
N ASP A 288 21.70 -3.55 -9.01
CA ASP A 288 20.72 -3.76 -7.93
C ASP A 288 21.18 -3.25 -6.55
N ARG A 289 22.49 -3.15 -6.29
CA ARG A 289 22.98 -2.47 -5.06
C ARG A 289 22.67 -0.98 -5.10
N VAL A 290 22.82 -0.36 -6.27
CA VAL A 290 22.48 1.05 -6.49
C VAL A 290 20.97 1.24 -6.45
N GLN A 291 20.20 0.36 -7.13
CA GLN A 291 18.73 0.42 -7.13
C GLN A 291 18.14 0.18 -5.72
N ALA A 292 18.67 -0.76 -4.93
CA ALA A 292 18.21 -1.00 -3.56
C ALA A 292 18.58 0.12 -2.58
N GLU A 293 19.73 0.78 -2.75
CA GLU A 293 20.09 1.98 -2.00
C GLU A 293 19.20 3.17 -2.39
N GLU A 294 18.89 3.33 -3.69
CA GLU A 294 17.95 4.34 -4.18
C GLU A 294 16.53 4.10 -3.65
N ASP A 295 16.02 2.87 -3.71
CA ASP A 295 14.69 2.49 -3.22
C ASP A 295 14.56 2.69 -1.71
N ALA A 296 15.60 2.35 -0.93
CA ALA A 296 15.65 2.60 0.50
C ALA A 296 15.72 4.10 0.82
N ALA A 297 16.48 4.87 0.05
CA ALA A 297 16.56 6.32 0.19
C ALA A 297 15.23 7.01 -0.17
N ILE A 298 14.54 6.53 -1.21
CA ILE A 298 13.19 6.99 -1.59
C ILE A 298 12.19 6.65 -0.49
N GLY A 299 12.18 5.42 0.01
CA GLY A 299 11.29 4.99 1.10
C GLY A 299 11.50 5.79 2.40
N LEU A 300 12.76 6.00 2.79
CA LEU A 300 13.11 6.82 3.95
C LEU A 300 12.78 8.30 3.72
N GLY A 301 13.03 8.82 2.52
CA GLY A 301 12.70 10.20 2.14
C GLY A 301 11.19 10.47 2.17
N VAL A 302 10.37 9.55 1.65
CA VAL A 302 8.91 9.61 1.72
C VAL A 302 8.43 9.56 3.17
N PHE A 303 8.96 8.64 3.99
CA PHE A 303 8.62 8.55 5.41
C PHE A 303 8.95 9.84 6.16
N LEU A 304 10.16 10.37 6.00
CA LEU A 304 10.59 11.62 6.64
C LEU A 304 9.77 12.82 6.16
N SER A 305 9.37 12.85 4.89
CA SER A 305 8.49 13.90 4.35
C SER A 305 7.09 13.85 4.97
N ILE A 306 6.48 12.66 5.04
CA ILE A 306 5.15 12.46 5.65
C ILE A 306 5.20 12.79 7.15
N MET A 307 6.20 12.29 7.88
CA MET A 307 6.39 12.59 9.30
C MET A 307 6.69 14.05 9.56
N GLY A 308 7.58 14.67 8.78
CA GLY A 308 7.88 16.09 8.87
C GLY A 308 6.64 16.95 8.63
N PHE A 309 5.83 16.59 7.63
CA PHE A 309 4.57 17.26 7.35
C PHE A 309 3.56 17.11 8.49
N LEU A 310 3.37 15.90 9.02
CA LEU A 310 2.47 15.66 10.15
C LEU A 310 2.90 16.38 11.42
N LEU A 311 4.20 16.38 11.74
CA LEU A 311 4.74 17.12 12.87
C LEU A 311 4.57 18.63 12.70
N LEU A 312 4.72 19.15 11.48
CA LEU A 312 4.47 20.55 11.17
C LEU A 312 2.99 20.92 11.35
N VAL A 313 2.06 20.09 10.85
CA VAL A 313 0.62 20.30 11.03
C VAL A 313 0.23 20.20 12.50
N MET A 314 0.77 19.23 13.24
CA MET A 314 0.53 19.06 14.67
C MET A 314 1.10 20.24 15.47
N GLY A 315 2.31 20.70 15.13
CA GLY A 315 2.93 21.88 15.73
C GLY A 315 2.12 23.16 15.49
N LEU A 316 1.65 23.36 14.25
CA LEU A 316 0.74 24.46 13.92
C LEU A 316 -0.60 24.35 14.67
N SER A 317 -1.11 23.13 14.87
CA SER A 317 -2.36 22.87 15.60
C SER A 317 -2.24 23.22 17.08
N VAL A 318 -1.15 22.78 17.72
CA VAL A 318 -0.85 23.11 19.12
C VAL A 318 -0.61 24.61 19.29
N PHE A 319 0.13 25.23 18.39
CA PHE A 319 0.39 26.68 18.42
C PHE A 319 -0.90 27.50 18.26
N ALA A 320 -1.76 27.15 17.30
CA ALA A 320 -3.03 27.83 17.09
C ALA A 320 -4.00 27.65 18.27
N TYR A 321 -4.07 26.43 18.83
CA TYR A 321 -4.89 26.16 20.00
C TYR A 321 -4.39 26.92 21.24
N GLY A 322 -3.07 26.99 21.44
CA GLY A 322 -2.44 27.77 22.51
C GLY A 322 -2.77 29.27 22.41
N ARG A 323 -2.79 29.82 21.19
CA ARG A 323 -3.12 31.24 20.94
C ARG A 323 -4.60 31.56 21.18
N LYS A 324 -5.50 30.64 20.81
CA LYS A 324 -6.94 30.76 21.09
C LYS A 324 -7.23 30.69 22.59
N GLY A 325 -6.51 29.82 23.31
CA GLY A 325 -6.58 29.71 24.77
C GLY A 325 -5.96 30.88 25.54
N SER A 326 -5.00 31.64 24.97
CA SER A 326 -4.52 32.88 25.58
C SER A 326 -5.51 34.02 25.35
N ARG A 327 -6.01 34.16 24.12
CA ARG A 327 -7.00 35.19 23.77
C ARG A 327 -8.29 35.09 24.58
N ASN A 328 -8.85 33.89 24.75
CA ASN A 328 -10.03 33.70 25.60
C ASN A 328 -9.76 34.03 27.08
N ARG A 329 -8.53 33.82 27.57
CA ARG A 329 -8.15 34.19 28.94
C ARG A 329 -8.00 35.70 29.11
N ASP A 330 -7.51 36.39 28.09
CA ASP A 330 -7.38 37.85 28.09
C ASP A 330 -8.75 38.54 27.98
N GLU A 331 -9.66 38.03 27.14
CA GLU A 331 -11.06 38.50 27.03
C GLU A 331 -11.86 38.22 28.33
N ALA A 332 -11.65 37.07 28.98
CA ALA A 332 -12.26 36.78 30.28
C ALA A 332 -11.72 37.71 31.40
N ARG A 333 -10.42 38.04 31.39
CA ARG A 333 -9.83 38.99 32.36
C ARG A 333 -10.34 40.41 32.15
N THR A 334 -10.51 40.87 30.91
CA THR A 334 -11.04 42.22 30.63
C THR A 334 -12.52 42.36 30.99
N THR A 335 -13.31 41.29 30.84
CA THR A 335 -14.73 41.29 31.22
C THR A 335 -14.92 41.31 32.75
N VAL A 336 -14.05 40.62 33.50
CA VAL A 336 -14.07 40.63 34.98
C VAL A 336 -13.60 41.95 35.57
N VAL A 337 -12.65 42.65 34.92
CA VAL A 337 -12.16 43.96 35.37
C VAL A 337 -13.14 45.10 35.05
N GLY A 338 -14.03 44.93 34.05
CA GLY A 338 -15.08 45.90 33.72
C GLY A 338 -16.32 45.88 34.62
N PHE A 339 -16.38 44.95 35.59
CA PHE A 339 -17.50 44.78 36.53
C PHE A 339 -17.14 45.05 37.99
N SER A 340 -15.94 45.60 38.25
CA SER A 340 -15.41 45.94 39.58
C SER A 340 -15.58 47.41 39.91
#